data_AF-A0A128F0T1-F1
#
_entry.id   AF-A0A128F0T1-F1
#
_cell.length_a   1.000
_cell.length_b   1.000
_cell.length_c   1.000
_cell.angle_alpha   90.00
_cell.angle_beta   90.00
_cell.angle_gamma   90.00
#
_symmetry.space_group_name_H-M   'P 1'
#
loop_
_entity.id
_entity.type
_entity.pdbx_description
1 polymer ?
#
loop_
_entity_poly.entity_id
_entity_poly.type
_entity_poly.pdbx_seq_one_letter_code
_entity_poly.pdbx_strand_id
1 'polypeptide(L)'
;MKPVFKFGLSAVMVAMLAACSSADSRRQASDDFKYLETPPLSDWKNLPDQQPEFSGAYRIPANDFQGPVGRDIDIRPPQQILELIPGARYEQNRQGVTVWMPREEQAQRLWETIEDMTAKSQIPVRTSSPDGIETDWLVWTIDEDEEVIESRYVVKPVEERNRYGFHIEMVEWKRNGSADNLTQASRDRYNAQMTNMITARYDADLREEARLRALELVKNIPISLGKDRGGSPVIIARAPYEVFWERFPNILSELGFTIEDRNRSQGTLTVEFKSPDDEFWEEIGVLPLQLSQKNYNILLGDLGNRTSINVTDSSGKPVSEDVLAGIAPAFTAAVERLNNQ
;
A
#
# COMPACT_ATOMS: atom_id res chain seq x y z
N MET A 1 3.19 -61.74 -15.19
CA MET A 1 2.10 -60.74 -15.13
C MET A 1 2.64 -59.40 -15.59
N LYS A 2 1.98 -58.76 -16.57
CA LYS A 2 2.50 -57.62 -17.35
C LYS A 2 2.66 -56.34 -16.49
N PRO A 3 3.75 -55.56 -16.62
CA PRO A 3 3.93 -54.30 -15.89
C PRO A 3 3.08 -53.14 -16.45
N VAL A 4 2.36 -53.38 -17.54
CA VAL A 4 1.56 -52.38 -18.27
C VAL A 4 0.41 -51.80 -17.44
N PHE A 5 -0.12 -52.54 -16.46
CA PHE A 5 -1.25 -52.07 -15.63
C PHE A 5 -0.87 -51.01 -14.58
N LYS A 6 0.40 -50.90 -14.18
CA LYS A 6 0.82 -49.94 -13.13
C LYS A 6 1.03 -48.52 -13.68
N PHE A 7 1.47 -48.38 -14.93
CA PHE A 7 1.64 -47.07 -15.55
C PHE A 7 0.30 -46.40 -15.92
N GLY A 8 -0.71 -47.18 -16.34
CA GLY A 8 -2.03 -46.64 -16.64
C GLY A 8 -2.75 -46.08 -15.41
N LEU A 9 -2.62 -46.75 -14.26
CA LEU A 9 -3.25 -46.30 -13.01
C LEU A 9 -2.61 -45.00 -12.47
N SER A 10 -1.29 -44.86 -12.60
CA SER A 10 -0.58 -43.63 -12.21
C SER A 10 -0.89 -42.45 -13.13
N ALA A 11 -1.03 -42.67 -14.44
CA ALA A 11 -1.43 -41.62 -15.38
C ALA A 11 -2.85 -41.11 -15.12
N VAL A 12 -3.78 -42.00 -14.77
CA VAL A 12 -5.16 -41.63 -14.40
C VAL A 12 -5.19 -40.88 -13.06
N MET A 13 -4.39 -41.29 -12.06
CA MET A 13 -4.29 -40.54 -10.79
C MET A 13 -3.66 -39.15 -10.96
N VAL A 14 -2.61 -39.01 -11.79
CA VAL A 14 -2.00 -37.71 -12.07
C VAL A 14 -2.94 -36.81 -12.87
N ALA A 15 -3.74 -37.35 -13.80
CA ALA A 15 -4.78 -36.61 -14.49
C ALA A 15 -5.93 -36.18 -13.56
N MET A 16 -6.26 -36.98 -12.53
CA MET A 16 -7.25 -36.60 -11.52
C MET A 16 -6.73 -35.52 -10.55
N LEU A 17 -5.42 -35.48 -10.28
CA LEU A 17 -4.78 -34.42 -9.48
C LEU A 17 -4.60 -33.09 -10.24
N ALA A 18 -4.64 -33.12 -11.58
CA ALA A 18 -4.61 -31.92 -12.43
C ALA A 18 -6.00 -31.31 -12.68
N ALA A 19 -7.08 -31.88 -12.13
CA ALA A 19 -8.43 -31.31 -12.18
C ALA A 19 -8.64 -30.14 -11.17
N CYS A 20 -7.55 -29.49 -10.75
CA CYS A 20 -7.62 -28.23 -10.03
C CYS A 20 -8.12 -27.15 -11.01
N SER A 21 -9.44 -26.92 -11.02
CA SER A 21 -10.12 -25.69 -11.46
C SER A 21 -9.52 -24.99 -12.69
N SER A 22 -10.02 -25.27 -13.89
CA SER A 22 -9.71 -24.45 -15.08
C SER A 22 -10.20 -23.00 -14.91
N ALA A 23 -9.58 -22.05 -15.62
CA ALA A 23 -9.94 -20.62 -15.58
C ALA A 23 -11.46 -20.37 -15.77
N ASP A 24 -12.10 -21.13 -16.68
CA ASP A 24 -13.55 -21.06 -16.92
C ASP A 24 -14.39 -21.40 -15.69
N SER A 25 -13.94 -22.35 -14.86
CA SER A 25 -14.69 -22.78 -13.66
C SER A 25 -14.75 -21.70 -12.56
N ARG A 26 -13.90 -20.67 -12.64
CA ARG A 26 -13.86 -19.56 -11.67
C ARG A 26 -14.78 -18.40 -12.04
N ARG A 27 -15.20 -18.34 -13.30
CA ARG A 27 -16.10 -17.30 -13.83
C ARG A 27 -17.53 -17.78 -13.99
N GLN A 28 -17.74 -19.09 -14.05
CA GLN A 28 -19.06 -19.69 -14.28
C GLN A 28 -19.70 -20.11 -12.97
N ALA A 29 -21.03 -20.06 -12.92
CA ALA A 29 -21.76 -20.72 -11.85
C ALA A 29 -21.41 -22.21 -11.82
N SER A 30 -21.41 -22.80 -10.63
CA SER A 30 -21.30 -24.25 -10.49
C SER A 30 -22.53 -24.93 -11.10
N ASP A 31 -22.40 -26.21 -11.44
CA ASP A 31 -23.44 -27.14 -11.94
C ASP A 31 -23.51 -27.32 -13.48
N ASP A 32 -24.46 -28.13 -13.94
CA ASP A 32 -24.59 -28.65 -15.30
C ASP A 32 -25.42 -27.78 -16.27
N PHE A 33 -26.06 -26.72 -15.76
CA PHE A 33 -26.91 -25.79 -16.50
C PHE A 33 -28.16 -26.40 -17.17
N LYS A 34 -28.60 -27.60 -16.78
CA LYS A 34 -29.80 -28.26 -17.36
C LYS A 34 -31.09 -27.46 -17.23
N TYR A 35 -31.17 -26.51 -16.30
CA TYR A 35 -32.32 -25.63 -16.17
C TYR A 35 -32.63 -24.85 -17.47
N LEU A 36 -31.64 -24.63 -18.34
CA LEU A 36 -31.81 -23.99 -19.64
C LEU A 36 -32.60 -24.85 -20.64
N GLU A 37 -32.65 -26.17 -20.43
CA GLU A 37 -33.39 -27.11 -21.26
C GLU A 37 -34.83 -27.34 -20.75
N THR A 38 -35.24 -26.63 -19.70
CA THR A 38 -36.56 -26.81 -19.09
C THR A 38 -37.66 -26.48 -20.10
N PRO A 39 -38.64 -27.38 -20.32
CA PRO A 39 -39.78 -27.09 -21.18
C PRO A 39 -40.53 -25.84 -20.72
N PRO A 40 -41.09 -25.04 -21.64
CA PRO A 40 -41.84 -23.86 -21.27
C PRO A 40 -43.04 -24.24 -20.38
N LEU A 41 -43.39 -23.34 -19.46
CA LEU A 41 -44.60 -23.48 -18.64
C LEU A 41 -45.82 -23.58 -19.57
N SER A 42 -46.73 -24.49 -19.22
CA SER A 42 -47.98 -24.68 -19.96
C SER A 42 -49.16 -24.28 -19.11
N ASP A 43 -50.14 -23.64 -19.76
CA ASP A 43 -51.38 -23.27 -19.11
C ASP A 43 -52.23 -24.51 -18.80
N TRP A 44 -52.84 -24.50 -17.62
CA TRP A 44 -53.73 -25.58 -17.20
C TRP A 44 -55.01 -25.56 -18.04
N LYS A 45 -55.38 -26.71 -18.60
CA LYS A 45 -56.68 -26.88 -19.26
C LYS A 45 -57.75 -27.17 -18.20
N ASN A 46 -58.53 -26.14 -17.86
CA ASN A 46 -59.61 -26.28 -16.90
C ASN A 46 -60.85 -26.93 -17.53
N LEU A 47 -61.62 -27.64 -16.72
CA LEU A 47 -62.96 -28.09 -17.09
C LEU A 47 -63.90 -26.87 -17.23
N PRO A 48 -65.01 -26.99 -18.00
CA PRO A 48 -66.04 -25.96 -18.03
C PRO A 48 -66.49 -25.61 -16.60
N ASP A 49 -66.69 -24.31 -16.35
CA ASP A 49 -67.15 -23.73 -15.08
C ASP A 49 -66.21 -23.86 -13.86
N GLN A 50 -64.93 -24.20 -14.05
CA GLN A 50 -63.91 -24.13 -13.00
C GLN A 50 -62.95 -22.95 -13.16
N GLN A 51 -62.73 -22.20 -12.06
CA GLN A 51 -61.68 -21.18 -11.97
C GLN A 51 -60.59 -21.64 -11.00
N PRO A 52 -59.38 -21.98 -11.48
CA PRO A 52 -58.27 -22.30 -10.61
C PRO A 52 -57.82 -21.04 -9.86
N GLU A 53 -57.59 -21.18 -8.55
CA GLU A 53 -56.98 -20.15 -7.74
C GLU A 53 -55.46 -20.37 -7.74
N PHE A 54 -54.71 -19.39 -8.25
CA PHE A 54 -53.26 -19.40 -8.20
C PHE A 54 -52.76 -18.45 -7.13
N SER A 55 -51.86 -18.94 -6.26
CA SER A 55 -51.12 -18.07 -5.36
C SER A 55 -50.20 -17.14 -6.15
N GLY A 56 -50.17 -15.86 -5.77
CA GLY A 56 -49.24 -14.89 -6.34
C GLY A 56 -47.77 -15.20 -6.00
N ALA A 57 -47.49 -16.05 -5.00
CA ALA A 57 -46.14 -16.31 -4.51
C ALA A 57 -45.22 -17.01 -5.53
N TYR A 58 -45.78 -17.76 -6.48
CA TYR A 58 -45.02 -18.50 -7.51
C TYR A 58 -45.21 -17.92 -8.91
N ARG A 59 -45.80 -16.72 -9.02
CA ARG A 59 -46.01 -16.06 -10.31
C ARG A 59 -44.68 -15.55 -10.85
N ILE A 60 -44.22 -16.15 -11.94
CA ILE A 60 -43.04 -15.68 -12.68
C ILE A 60 -43.50 -14.57 -13.63
N PRO A 61 -42.90 -13.35 -13.57
CA PRO A 61 -43.24 -12.28 -14.49
C PRO A 61 -42.76 -12.61 -15.90
N ALA A 62 -43.67 -12.50 -16.88
CA ALA A 62 -43.34 -12.68 -18.29
C ALA A 62 -42.73 -11.39 -18.85
N ASN A 63 -41.41 -11.24 -18.74
CA ASN A 63 -40.64 -10.18 -19.36
C ASN A 63 -39.48 -10.79 -20.16
N ASP A 64 -39.09 -10.12 -21.24
CA ASP A 64 -37.84 -10.42 -21.93
C ASP A 64 -36.69 -9.76 -21.17
N PHE A 65 -35.86 -10.58 -20.52
CA PHE A 65 -34.69 -10.11 -19.77
C PHE A 65 -33.45 -10.24 -20.65
N GLN A 66 -32.81 -9.10 -20.94
CA GLN A 66 -31.61 -9.05 -21.75
C GLN A 66 -30.37 -9.37 -20.88
N GLY A 67 -29.54 -10.31 -21.31
CA GLY A 67 -28.29 -10.66 -20.63
C GLY A 67 -27.77 -12.06 -20.98
N PRO A 68 -26.51 -12.38 -20.62
CA PRO A 68 -25.99 -13.73 -20.76
C PRO A 68 -26.73 -14.70 -19.82
N VAL A 69 -26.79 -15.97 -20.20
CA VAL A 69 -27.39 -17.05 -19.40
C VAL A 69 -26.40 -18.21 -19.24
N GLY A 70 -26.55 -18.97 -18.16
CA GLY A 70 -25.72 -20.14 -17.90
C GLY A 70 -24.22 -19.85 -17.85
N ARG A 71 -23.46 -20.56 -18.68
CA ARG A 71 -21.99 -20.50 -18.73
C ARG A 71 -21.45 -19.15 -19.19
N ASP A 72 -22.28 -18.34 -19.85
CA ASP A 72 -21.87 -17.04 -20.35
C ASP A 72 -21.95 -15.94 -19.26
N ILE A 73 -22.49 -16.25 -18.08
CA ILE A 73 -22.54 -15.33 -16.93
C ILE A 73 -21.19 -15.35 -16.21
N ASP A 74 -20.53 -14.19 -16.14
CA ASP A 74 -19.36 -13.98 -15.28
C ASP A 74 -19.80 -13.71 -13.83
N ILE A 75 -19.59 -14.68 -12.95
CA ILE A 75 -19.93 -14.61 -11.52
C ILE A 75 -18.80 -14.07 -10.64
N ARG A 76 -17.68 -13.60 -11.22
CA ARG A 76 -16.60 -13.00 -10.42
C ARG A 76 -17.13 -11.82 -9.60
N PRO A 77 -16.63 -11.60 -8.37
CA PRO A 77 -17.04 -10.46 -7.58
C PRO A 77 -16.85 -9.16 -8.37
N PRO A 78 -17.84 -8.26 -8.40
CA PRO A 78 -17.67 -6.92 -8.97
C PRO A 78 -16.45 -6.25 -8.34
N GLN A 79 -15.60 -5.63 -9.15
CA GLN A 79 -14.46 -4.89 -8.61
C GLN A 79 -14.93 -3.60 -7.97
N GLN A 80 -14.47 -3.36 -6.74
CA GLN A 80 -14.75 -2.14 -6.01
C GLN A 80 -13.59 -1.15 -6.20
N ILE A 81 -13.93 0.12 -6.33
CA ILE A 81 -12.94 1.21 -6.30
C ILE A 81 -12.45 1.36 -4.86
N LEU A 82 -11.13 1.33 -4.66
CA LEU A 82 -10.50 1.45 -3.35
C LEU A 82 -10.34 2.93 -2.98
N GLU A 83 -10.97 3.35 -1.90
CA GLU A 83 -10.95 4.74 -1.43
C GLU A 83 -9.67 5.05 -0.63
N LEU A 84 -8.51 4.96 -1.30
CA LEU A 84 -7.20 5.12 -0.66
C LEU A 84 -6.85 6.58 -0.34
N ILE A 85 -7.48 7.54 -1.02
CA ILE A 85 -7.17 8.95 -0.90
C ILE A 85 -8.11 9.61 0.11
N PRO A 86 -7.61 10.10 1.26
CA PRO A 86 -8.47 10.74 2.26
C PRO A 86 -9.22 11.95 1.70
N GLY A 87 -10.55 11.91 1.78
CA GLY A 87 -11.43 12.99 1.33
C GLY A 87 -11.71 13.03 -0.17
N ALA A 88 -11.14 12.11 -0.96
CA ALA A 88 -11.54 11.93 -2.34
C ALA A 88 -12.95 11.30 -2.43
N ARG A 89 -13.65 11.54 -3.54
CA ARG A 89 -14.93 10.90 -3.85
C ARG A 89 -14.87 10.23 -5.20
N TYR A 90 -15.46 9.05 -5.30
CA TYR A 90 -15.45 8.24 -6.50
C TYR A 90 -16.86 8.15 -7.07
N GLU A 91 -17.01 8.50 -8.34
CA GLU A 91 -18.29 8.45 -9.04
C GLU A 91 -18.14 7.52 -10.24
N GLN A 92 -18.86 6.40 -10.21
CA GLN A 92 -18.89 5.43 -11.30
C GLN A 92 -20.22 5.51 -12.04
N ASN A 93 -20.14 5.60 -13.36
CA ASN A 93 -21.30 5.55 -14.25
C ASN A 93 -21.01 4.63 -15.45
N ARG A 94 -21.91 4.60 -16.44
CA ARG A 94 -21.74 3.73 -17.62
C ARG A 94 -20.54 4.08 -18.50
N GLN A 95 -20.10 5.34 -18.49
CA GLN A 95 -18.98 5.83 -19.30
C GLN A 95 -17.64 5.53 -18.64
N GLY A 96 -17.57 5.66 -17.31
CA GLY A 96 -16.29 5.52 -16.63
C GLY A 96 -16.34 5.84 -15.15
N VAL A 97 -15.17 6.15 -14.62
CA VAL A 97 -14.97 6.51 -13.22
C VAL A 97 -14.41 7.92 -13.15
N THR A 98 -15.04 8.76 -12.33
CA THR A 98 -14.52 10.08 -11.99
C THR A 98 -14.00 10.09 -10.55
N VAL A 99 -12.76 10.50 -10.38
CA VAL A 99 -12.11 10.68 -9.07
C VAL A 99 -12.10 12.17 -8.74
N TRP A 100 -12.91 12.58 -7.77
CA TRP A 100 -13.01 13.95 -7.28
C TRP A 100 -12.11 14.16 -6.07
N MET A 101 -11.27 15.19 -6.14
CA MET A 101 -10.37 15.62 -5.09
C MET A 101 -10.94 16.85 -4.36
N PRO A 102 -10.73 16.96 -3.03
CA PRO A 102 -11.26 18.08 -2.26
C PRO A 102 -10.49 19.39 -2.47
N ARG A 103 -9.26 19.33 -3.01
CA ARG A 103 -8.39 20.50 -3.26
C ARG A 103 -7.72 20.40 -4.63
N GLU A 104 -7.58 21.54 -5.31
CA GLU A 104 -6.91 21.65 -6.61
C GLU A 104 -5.47 21.15 -6.57
N GLU A 105 -4.68 21.55 -5.56
CA GLU A 105 -3.30 21.09 -5.37
C GLU A 105 -3.17 19.56 -5.32
N GLN A 106 -4.16 18.89 -4.71
CA GLN A 106 -4.16 17.43 -4.64
C GLN A 106 -4.53 16.78 -5.98
N ALA A 107 -5.44 17.39 -6.74
CA ALA A 107 -5.74 16.96 -8.09
C ALA A 107 -4.53 17.13 -9.01
N GLN A 108 -3.87 18.29 -8.98
CA GLN A 108 -2.65 18.53 -9.75
C GLN A 108 -1.57 17.49 -9.42
N ARG A 109 -1.34 17.22 -8.12
CA ARG A 109 -0.38 16.19 -7.71
C ARG A 109 -0.78 14.78 -8.20
N LEU A 110 -2.07 14.45 -8.20
CA LEU A 110 -2.55 13.17 -8.75
C LEU A 110 -2.31 13.10 -10.26
N TRP A 111 -2.45 14.21 -10.99
CA TRP A 111 -2.07 14.30 -12.41
C TRP A 111 -0.58 14.06 -12.61
N GLU A 112 0.27 14.70 -11.81
CA GLU A 112 1.73 14.49 -11.84
C GLU A 112 2.08 13.02 -11.59
N THR A 113 1.37 12.32 -10.69
CA THR A 113 1.51 10.87 -10.52
C THR A 113 1.16 10.10 -11.80
N ILE A 114 0.07 10.46 -12.49
CA ILE A 114 -0.31 9.82 -13.76
C ILE A 114 0.78 10.07 -14.81
N GLU A 115 1.27 11.31 -14.93
CA GLU A 115 2.35 11.66 -15.85
C GLU A 115 3.63 10.86 -15.53
N ASP A 116 4.01 10.72 -14.27
CA ASP A 116 5.15 9.91 -13.85
C ASP A 116 4.97 8.42 -14.18
N MET A 117 3.78 7.86 -13.97
CA MET A 117 3.45 6.49 -14.36
C MET A 117 3.59 6.28 -15.88
N THR A 118 3.21 7.28 -16.67
CA THR A 118 3.41 7.23 -18.14
C THR A 118 4.88 7.34 -18.53
N ALA A 119 5.64 8.23 -17.89
CA ALA A 119 7.07 8.41 -18.13
C ALA A 119 7.88 7.16 -17.76
N LYS A 120 7.44 6.41 -16.74
CA LYS A 120 8.04 5.14 -16.30
C LYS A 120 7.50 3.91 -17.05
N SER A 121 6.72 4.10 -18.12
CA SER A 121 6.11 3.03 -18.91
C SER A 121 5.21 2.07 -18.13
N GLN A 122 4.70 2.50 -16.97
CA GLN A 122 3.69 1.75 -16.20
C GLN A 122 2.31 1.88 -16.84
N ILE A 123 2.05 3.02 -17.49
CA ILE A 123 0.89 3.25 -18.35
C ILE A 123 1.44 3.58 -19.75
N PRO A 124 1.37 2.65 -20.71
CA PRO A 124 1.72 2.92 -22.10
C PRO A 124 0.85 4.05 -22.67
N VAL A 125 1.45 4.97 -23.43
CA VAL A 125 0.74 6.15 -23.99
C VAL A 125 0.78 6.14 -25.50
N ARG A 126 -0.39 6.36 -26.11
CA ARG A 126 -0.51 6.62 -27.55
C ARG A 126 -0.45 8.12 -27.85
N THR A 127 -1.15 8.92 -27.05
CA THR A 127 -1.17 10.38 -27.19
C THR A 127 -1.32 11.03 -25.83
N SER A 128 -0.59 12.11 -25.60
CA SER A 128 -0.69 12.93 -24.39
C SER A 128 -0.81 14.39 -24.81
N SER A 129 -1.77 15.09 -24.24
CA SER A 129 -1.98 16.52 -24.39
C SER A 129 -2.42 17.14 -23.06
N PRO A 130 -2.45 18.48 -22.95
CA PRO A 130 -3.01 19.14 -21.77
C PRO A 130 -4.48 18.77 -21.49
N ASP A 131 -5.23 18.32 -22.51
CA ASP A 131 -6.64 17.95 -22.39
C ASP A 131 -6.85 16.50 -21.94
N GLY A 132 -5.79 15.69 -21.87
CA GLY A 132 -5.85 14.31 -21.43
C GLY A 132 -4.81 13.38 -22.05
N ILE A 133 -4.83 12.14 -21.57
CA ILE A 133 -3.95 11.05 -21.99
C ILE A 133 -4.80 9.94 -22.61
N GLU A 134 -4.47 9.56 -23.84
CA GLU A 134 -4.95 8.33 -24.47
C GLU A 134 -3.88 7.25 -24.35
N THR A 135 -4.21 6.17 -23.64
CA THR A 135 -3.26 5.08 -23.40
C THR A 135 -3.09 4.21 -24.64
N ASP A 136 -1.95 3.54 -24.73
CA ASP A 136 -1.83 2.32 -25.55
C ASP A 136 -2.41 1.13 -24.76
N TRP A 137 -2.27 -0.09 -25.28
CA TRP A 137 -2.79 -1.30 -24.66
C TRP A 137 -2.18 -1.54 -23.27
N LEU A 138 -3.01 -1.49 -22.23
CA LEU A 138 -2.69 -2.04 -20.92
C LEU A 138 -3.07 -3.52 -20.89
N VAL A 139 -2.12 -4.35 -20.46
CA VAL A 139 -2.31 -5.78 -20.28
C VAL A 139 -2.62 -6.08 -18.82
N TRP A 140 -3.80 -6.61 -18.55
CA TRP A 140 -4.19 -7.09 -17.23
C TRP A 140 -3.90 -8.59 -17.14
N THR A 141 -2.71 -8.91 -16.65
CA THR A 141 -2.38 -10.29 -16.29
C THR A 141 -3.13 -10.65 -15.03
N ILE A 142 -4.04 -11.60 -15.12
CA ILE A 142 -4.65 -12.25 -13.97
C ILE A 142 -3.75 -13.47 -13.75
N ASP A 143 -2.98 -13.52 -12.65
CA ASP A 143 -1.92 -14.52 -12.35
C ASP A 143 -2.40 -16.00 -12.31
N GLU A 144 -3.63 -16.23 -12.72
CA GLU A 144 -4.46 -17.38 -12.45
C GLU A 144 -5.38 -17.77 -13.63
N ASP A 145 -5.43 -16.96 -14.70
CA ASP A 145 -6.15 -17.24 -15.94
C ASP A 145 -5.12 -17.33 -17.09
N GLU A 146 -5.19 -18.33 -17.97
CA GLU A 146 -4.43 -18.36 -19.26
C GLU A 146 -4.87 -17.26 -20.25
N GLU A 147 -5.70 -16.32 -19.78
CA GLU A 147 -6.38 -15.32 -20.57
C GLU A 147 -5.76 -13.94 -20.37
N VAL A 148 -5.46 -13.30 -21.50
CA VAL A 148 -4.87 -11.97 -21.53
C VAL A 148 -5.99 -10.99 -21.83
N ILE A 149 -6.20 -10.04 -20.91
CA ILE A 149 -7.15 -8.96 -21.10
C ILE A 149 -6.37 -7.70 -21.40
N GLU A 150 -6.76 -7.03 -22.48
CA GLU A 150 -6.10 -5.82 -22.92
C GLU A 150 -7.13 -4.71 -23.05
N SER A 151 -6.80 -3.51 -22.59
CA SER A 151 -7.72 -2.38 -22.69
C SER A 151 -6.97 -1.07 -22.87
N ARG A 152 -7.63 -0.14 -23.54
CA ARG A 152 -7.16 1.23 -23.73
C ARG A 152 -8.10 2.20 -23.06
N TYR A 153 -7.54 3.26 -22.50
CA TYR A 153 -8.29 4.26 -21.76
C TYR A 153 -8.01 5.65 -22.28
N VAL A 154 -8.97 6.53 -22.01
CA VAL A 154 -8.79 7.97 -22.06
C VAL A 154 -8.91 8.49 -20.63
N VAL A 155 -7.89 9.21 -20.18
CA VAL A 155 -7.84 9.85 -18.87
C VAL A 155 -7.83 11.36 -19.08
N LYS A 156 -8.84 12.06 -18.55
CA LYS A 156 -8.98 13.51 -18.72
C LYS A 156 -9.08 14.24 -17.38
N PRO A 157 -8.42 15.40 -17.20
CA PRO A 157 -8.74 16.28 -16.10
C PRO A 157 -10.20 16.72 -16.18
N VAL A 158 -10.86 16.82 -15.03
CA VAL A 158 -12.22 17.35 -14.92
C VAL A 158 -12.29 18.39 -13.81
N GLU A 159 -13.03 19.46 -14.10
CA GLU A 159 -13.33 20.51 -13.14
C GLU A 159 -14.84 20.79 -13.18
N GLU A 160 -15.50 20.69 -12.03
CA GLU A 160 -16.93 21.00 -11.92
C GLU A 160 -17.27 21.55 -10.54
N ARG A 161 -17.86 22.75 -10.48
CA ARG A 161 -18.34 23.39 -9.24
C ARG A 161 -17.25 23.46 -8.14
N ASN A 162 -16.04 23.88 -8.51
CA ASN A 162 -14.89 23.95 -7.59
C ASN A 162 -14.47 22.58 -7.01
N ARG A 163 -14.76 21.50 -7.75
CA ARG A 163 -14.19 20.17 -7.54
C ARG A 163 -13.27 19.86 -8.71
N TYR A 164 -12.12 19.30 -8.41
CA TYR A 164 -11.06 18.99 -9.36
C TYR A 164 -10.83 17.49 -9.35
N GLY A 165 -10.48 16.90 -10.47
CA GLY A 165 -10.38 15.45 -10.55
C GLY A 165 -9.98 14.94 -11.91
N PHE A 166 -10.17 13.64 -12.11
CA PHE A 166 -9.94 12.98 -13.39
C PHE A 166 -11.07 12.04 -13.74
N HIS A 167 -11.40 11.96 -15.02
CA HIS A 167 -12.31 10.99 -15.58
C HIS A 167 -11.52 9.93 -16.34
N ILE A 168 -11.79 8.66 -16.06
CA ILE A 168 -11.18 7.49 -16.70
C ILE A 168 -12.28 6.75 -17.45
N GLU A 169 -12.10 6.61 -18.75
CA GLU A 169 -13.02 5.91 -19.65
C GLU A 169 -12.28 4.85 -20.46
N MET A 170 -12.77 3.61 -20.46
CA MET A 170 -12.29 2.57 -21.37
C MET A 170 -12.83 2.80 -22.77
N VAL A 171 -11.92 2.99 -23.73
CA VAL A 171 -12.27 3.23 -25.14
C VAL A 171 -12.20 1.98 -26.01
N GLU A 172 -11.26 1.08 -25.72
CA GLU A 172 -11.12 -0.19 -26.44
C GLU A 172 -10.79 -1.33 -25.50
N TRP A 173 -11.16 -2.55 -25.91
CA TRP A 173 -10.80 -3.75 -25.19
C TRP A 173 -10.59 -4.94 -26.14
N LYS A 174 -9.76 -5.89 -25.70
CA LYS A 174 -9.54 -7.17 -26.35
C LYS A 174 -9.37 -8.25 -25.30
N ARG A 175 -9.69 -9.47 -25.71
CA ARG A 175 -9.50 -10.70 -24.98
C ARG A 175 -8.68 -11.64 -25.85
N ASN A 176 -7.54 -12.11 -25.34
CA ASN A 176 -6.62 -12.99 -26.05
C ASN A 176 -6.24 -12.46 -27.45
N GLY A 177 -5.95 -11.15 -27.54
CA GLY A 177 -5.58 -10.49 -28.79
C GLY A 177 -6.72 -10.25 -29.78
N SER A 178 -7.95 -10.70 -29.49
CA SER A 178 -9.13 -10.52 -30.35
C SER A 178 -10.13 -9.55 -29.75
N ALA A 179 -10.80 -8.76 -30.59
CA ALA A 179 -11.95 -7.97 -30.16
C ALA A 179 -13.07 -8.92 -29.70
N ASP A 180 -13.72 -8.58 -28.59
CA ASP A 180 -14.76 -9.40 -27.99
C ASP A 180 -15.93 -8.53 -27.50
N ASN A 181 -17.09 -9.14 -27.21
CA ASN A 181 -18.26 -8.45 -26.73
C ASN A 181 -18.05 -7.91 -25.30
N LEU A 182 -17.87 -6.59 -25.21
CA LEU A 182 -17.62 -5.90 -23.96
C LEU A 182 -18.92 -5.65 -23.17
N THR A 183 -19.16 -6.47 -22.15
CA THR A 183 -20.28 -6.30 -21.21
C THR A 183 -20.08 -5.10 -20.28
N GLN A 184 -21.16 -4.54 -19.73
CA GLN A 184 -21.05 -3.44 -18.76
C GLN A 184 -20.26 -3.86 -17.50
N ALA A 185 -20.47 -5.08 -17.01
CA ALA A 185 -19.75 -5.60 -15.85
C ALA A 185 -18.22 -5.69 -16.10
N SER A 186 -17.81 -6.06 -17.31
CA SER A 186 -16.39 -6.04 -17.69
C SER A 186 -15.85 -4.61 -17.78
N ARG A 187 -16.59 -3.67 -18.37
CA ARG A 187 -16.19 -2.23 -18.38
C ARG A 187 -15.97 -1.71 -16.97
N ASP A 188 -16.97 -1.93 -16.10
CA ASP A 188 -16.96 -1.50 -14.71
C ASP A 188 -15.76 -2.09 -13.96
N ARG A 189 -15.50 -3.39 -14.15
CA ARG A 189 -14.37 -4.10 -13.55
C ARG A 189 -13.03 -3.46 -13.88
N TYR A 190 -12.76 -3.25 -15.16
CA TYR A 190 -11.45 -2.81 -15.63
C TYR A 190 -11.27 -1.28 -15.50
N ASN A 191 -12.35 -0.49 -15.57
CA ASN A 191 -12.31 0.92 -15.15
C ASN A 191 -11.96 1.06 -13.66
N ALA A 192 -12.57 0.24 -12.79
CA ALA A 192 -12.22 0.21 -11.36
C ALA A 192 -10.78 -0.25 -11.14
N GLN A 193 -10.30 -1.25 -11.89
CA GLN A 193 -8.92 -1.72 -11.81
C GLN A 193 -7.91 -0.64 -12.21
N MET A 194 -8.14 0.07 -13.33
CA MET A 194 -7.32 1.21 -13.76
C MET A 194 -7.31 2.32 -12.71
N THR A 195 -8.48 2.65 -12.15
CA THR A 195 -8.61 3.64 -11.08
C THR A 195 -7.79 3.22 -9.86
N ASN A 196 -7.94 1.98 -9.41
CA ASN A 196 -7.23 1.44 -8.26
C ASN A 196 -5.71 1.46 -8.45
N MET A 197 -5.23 1.14 -9.65
CA MET A 197 -3.81 1.19 -9.99
C MET A 197 -3.25 2.61 -9.84
N ILE A 198 -3.94 3.62 -10.37
CA ILE A 198 -3.54 5.03 -10.25
C ILE A 198 -3.57 5.47 -8.78
N THR A 199 -4.67 5.23 -8.08
CA THR A 199 -4.83 5.70 -6.69
C THR A 199 -3.87 5.00 -5.73
N ALA A 200 -3.56 3.73 -5.97
CA ALA A 200 -2.59 2.99 -5.17
C ALA A 200 -1.17 3.53 -5.37
N ARG A 201 -0.81 3.92 -6.60
CA ARG A 201 0.46 4.59 -6.86
C ARG A 201 0.55 5.92 -6.12
N TYR A 202 -0.49 6.76 -6.22
CA TYR A 202 -0.53 8.05 -5.55
C TYR A 202 -0.41 7.92 -4.02
N ASP A 203 -1.12 6.96 -3.42
CA ASP A 203 -0.98 6.66 -1.98
C ASP A 203 0.45 6.20 -1.63
N ALA A 204 1.07 5.36 -2.45
CA ALA A 204 2.44 4.93 -2.24
C ALA A 204 3.44 6.11 -2.29
N ASP A 205 3.27 7.03 -3.25
CA ASP A 205 4.10 8.24 -3.36
C ASP A 205 3.93 9.16 -2.14
N LEU A 206 2.70 9.32 -1.64
CA LEU A 206 2.44 10.06 -0.40
C LEU A 206 3.11 9.43 0.82
N ARG A 207 3.03 8.11 0.96
CA ARG A 207 3.66 7.37 2.07
C ARG A 207 5.17 7.49 2.00
N GLU A 208 5.75 7.40 0.80
CA GLU A 208 7.19 7.53 0.62
C GLU A 208 7.69 8.93 0.94
N GLU A 209 7.00 9.98 0.48
CA GLU A 209 7.34 11.35 0.87
C GLU A 209 7.21 11.60 2.37
N ALA A 210 6.17 11.06 3.01
CA ALA A 210 6.02 11.16 4.46
C ALA A 210 7.19 10.48 5.17
N ARG A 211 7.64 9.32 4.68
CA ARG A 211 8.82 8.60 5.16
C ARG A 211 10.09 9.42 4.96
N LEU A 212 10.30 10.00 3.79
CA LEU A 212 11.47 10.83 3.48
C LEU A 212 11.49 12.10 4.33
N ARG A 213 10.37 12.81 4.49
CA ARG A 213 10.27 13.97 5.38
C ARG A 213 10.54 13.59 6.84
N ALA A 214 10.04 12.44 7.28
CA ALA A 214 10.37 11.93 8.61
C ALA A 214 11.88 11.69 8.74
N LEU A 215 12.52 11.09 7.74
CA LEU A 215 13.98 10.93 7.69
C LEU A 215 14.75 12.26 7.63
N GLU A 216 14.24 13.29 6.95
CA GLU A 216 14.86 14.62 6.91
C GLU A 216 14.78 15.33 8.27
N LEU A 217 13.63 15.25 8.95
CA LEU A 217 13.49 15.71 10.34
C LEU A 217 14.44 14.95 11.27
N VAL A 218 14.75 13.69 10.95
CA VAL A 218 15.73 12.88 11.65
C VAL A 218 17.17 13.35 11.38
N LYS A 219 17.53 13.94 10.23
CA LYS A 219 18.93 14.34 9.92
C LYS A 219 19.43 15.47 10.82
N ASN A 220 18.66 16.53 11.00
CA ASN A 220 19.07 17.68 11.82
C ASN A 220 18.49 17.57 13.23
N ILE A 221 19.22 16.93 14.14
CA ILE A 221 18.86 16.87 15.56
C ILE A 221 19.84 17.77 16.34
N PRO A 222 19.49 19.04 16.58
CA PRO A 222 20.27 19.87 17.48
C PRO A 222 20.30 19.26 18.88
N ILE A 223 21.50 18.98 19.38
CA ILE A 223 21.74 18.46 20.73
C ILE A 223 22.42 19.54 21.56
N SER A 224 21.95 19.75 22.79
CA SER A 224 22.47 20.79 23.68
C SER A 224 22.35 20.38 25.14
N LEU A 225 23.21 20.92 26.00
CA LEU A 225 23.06 20.76 27.45
C LEU A 225 21.95 21.71 27.95
N GLY A 226 21.08 21.19 28.82
CA GLY A 226 20.01 21.92 29.47
C GLY A 226 19.87 21.52 30.93
N LYS A 227 18.75 21.90 31.55
CA LYS A 227 18.40 21.50 32.92
C LYS A 227 17.01 20.86 32.93
N ASP A 228 16.84 19.82 33.72
CA ASP A 228 15.56 19.18 33.95
C ASP A 228 14.66 20.01 34.89
N ARG A 229 13.44 19.53 35.18
CA ARG A 229 12.51 20.20 36.09
C ARG A 229 13.04 20.35 37.53
N GLY A 230 14.00 19.51 37.93
CA GLY A 230 14.66 19.54 39.23
C GLY A 230 15.92 20.42 39.26
N GLY A 231 16.31 21.02 38.12
CA GLY A 231 17.53 21.81 38.00
C GLY A 231 18.81 21.00 37.76
N SER A 232 18.69 19.67 37.59
CA SER A 232 19.82 18.80 37.29
C SER A 232 20.22 18.94 35.82
N PRO A 233 21.52 18.85 35.48
CA PRO A 233 21.97 18.91 34.10
C PRO A 233 21.45 17.70 33.31
N VAL A 234 20.97 17.94 32.09
CA VAL A 234 20.44 16.91 31.18
C VAL A 234 20.74 17.30 29.74
N ILE A 235 20.96 16.34 28.86
CA ILE A 235 21.14 16.61 27.44
C ILE A 235 19.75 16.68 26.78
N ILE A 236 19.54 17.65 25.90
CA ILE A 236 18.28 17.86 25.18
C ILE A 236 18.54 17.73 23.67
N ALA A 237 17.91 16.73 23.07
CA ALA A 237 17.82 16.58 21.62
C ALA A 237 16.54 17.24 21.10
N ARG A 238 16.64 18.10 20.09
CA ARG A 238 15.49 18.74 19.44
C ARG A 238 14.84 17.83 18.40
N ALA A 239 14.37 16.67 18.85
CA ALA A 239 13.58 15.73 18.08
C ALA A 239 12.52 15.05 18.98
N PRO A 240 11.34 14.71 18.44
CA PRO A 240 10.35 13.89 19.15
C PRO A 240 10.95 12.55 19.60
N TYR A 241 10.43 12.00 20.70
CA TYR A 241 10.93 10.75 21.29
C TYR A 241 11.04 9.62 20.26
N GLU A 242 9.98 9.36 19.49
CA GLU A 242 9.96 8.25 18.53
C GLU A 242 11.01 8.38 17.43
N VAL A 243 11.26 9.61 17.00
CA VAL A 243 12.27 9.93 16.00
C VAL A 243 13.67 9.75 16.57
N PHE A 244 13.92 10.31 17.75
CA PHE A 244 15.22 10.21 18.40
C PHE A 244 15.54 8.78 18.81
N TRP A 245 14.54 8.04 19.30
CA TRP A 245 14.62 6.65 19.68
C TRP A 245 15.23 5.82 18.55
N GLU A 246 14.66 5.85 17.35
CA GLU A 246 15.13 5.04 16.22
C GLU A 246 16.56 5.40 15.75
N ARG A 247 17.01 6.65 15.91
CA ARG A 247 18.34 7.09 15.47
C ARG A 247 19.44 6.94 16.51
N PHE A 248 19.09 7.06 17.78
CA PHE A 248 20.07 7.10 18.87
C PHE A 248 21.04 5.91 18.89
N PRO A 249 20.63 4.67 18.55
CA PRO A 249 21.55 3.55 18.39
C PRO A 249 22.73 3.81 17.46
N ASN A 250 22.49 4.42 16.30
CA ASN A 250 23.54 4.68 15.31
C ASN A 250 24.49 5.78 15.81
N ILE A 251 23.95 6.81 16.48
CA ILE A 251 24.76 7.88 17.12
C ILE A 251 25.69 7.27 18.18
N LEU A 252 25.15 6.35 18.99
CA LEU A 252 25.91 5.63 20.01
C LEU A 252 27.01 4.77 19.40
N SER A 253 26.70 3.98 18.37
CA SER A 253 27.67 3.10 17.71
C SER A 253 28.83 3.87 17.07
N GLU A 254 28.58 5.03 16.45
CA GLU A 254 29.66 5.88 15.93
C GLU A 254 30.64 6.32 17.01
N LEU A 255 30.16 6.55 18.23
CA LEU A 255 30.99 7.02 19.35
C LEU A 255 31.62 5.88 20.16
N GLY A 256 31.53 4.64 19.69
CA GLY A 256 32.10 3.48 20.39
C GLY A 256 31.24 2.92 21.51
N PHE A 257 29.92 3.18 21.49
CA PHE A 257 28.97 2.50 22.38
C PHE A 257 28.34 1.27 21.70
N THR A 258 28.38 0.15 22.39
CA THR A 258 27.63 -1.08 22.05
C THR A 258 26.36 -1.13 22.88
N ILE A 259 25.23 -1.48 22.27
CA ILE A 259 23.93 -1.56 22.96
C ILE A 259 23.70 -3.01 23.41
N GLU A 260 23.58 -3.20 24.71
CA GLU A 260 23.33 -4.51 25.32
C GLU A 260 21.82 -4.80 25.46
N ASP A 261 21.06 -3.79 25.89
CA ASP A 261 19.60 -3.88 26.03
C ASP A 261 18.94 -2.54 25.70
N ARG A 262 17.69 -2.60 25.24
CA ARG A 262 16.91 -1.42 24.85
C ARG A 262 15.41 -1.66 24.99
N ASN A 263 14.75 -0.82 25.78
CA ASN A 263 13.30 -0.90 26.01
C ASN A 263 12.58 0.43 25.66
N ARG A 264 11.79 0.41 24.58
CA ARG A 264 11.05 1.59 24.08
C ARG A 264 9.98 2.10 25.02
N SER A 265 9.33 1.20 25.76
CA SER A 265 8.25 1.59 26.69
C SER A 265 8.77 2.30 27.93
N GLN A 266 10.03 2.02 28.30
CA GLN A 266 10.69 2.60 29.47
C GLN A 266 11.69 3.71 29.10
N GLY A 267 12.01 3.87 27.82
CA GLY A 267 13.02 4.83 27.35
C GLY A 267 14.44 4.46 27.77
N THR A 268 14.71 3.21 28.12
CA THR A 268 16.00 2.79 28.67
C THR A 268 16.87 2.11 27.62
N LEU A 269 18.16 2.44 27.64
CA LEU A 269 19.21 1.73 26.92
C LEU A 269 20.33 1.38 27.89
N THR A 270 20.79 0.13 27.88
CA THR A 270 22.02 -0.28 28.56
C THR A 270 23.11 -0.40 27.52
N VAL A 271 24.23 0.29 27.75
CA VAL A 271 25.32 0.40 26.78
C VAL A 271 26.67 0.09 27.41
N GLU A 272 27.54 -0.56 26.65
CA GLU A 272 28.97 -0.70 26.94
C GLU A 272 29.74 0.34 26.11
N PHE A 273 30.59 1.12 26.76
CA PHE A 273 31.47 2.10 26.13
C PHE A 273 32.88 1.56 25.95
N LYS A 274 33.37 1.64 24.72
CA LYS A 274 34.76 1.42 24.38
C LYS A 274 35.23 2.61 23.54
N SER A 275 36.12 3.43 24.10
CA SER A 275 36.64 4.61 23.41
C SER A 275 37.22 4.22 22.04
N PRO A 276 36.81 4.91 20.97
CA PRO A 276 37.55 4.98 19.71
C PRO A 276 38.97 5.53 19.93
N ASP A 277 39.79 5.44 18.87
CA ASP A 277 41.16 5.95 18.85
C ASP A 277 41.21 7.48 18.74
N ASP A 278 42.37 8.05 19.07
CA ASP A 278 42.57 9.50 19.07
C ASP A 278 42.39 10.11 17.67
N GLU A 279 42.71 9.36 16.61
CA GLU A 279 42.51 9.76 15.21
C GLU A 279 41.03 10.02 14.90
N PHE A 280 40.13 9.14 15.37
CA PHE A 280 38.69 9.36 15.24
C PHE A 280 38.23 10.64 15.93
N TRP A 281 38.67 10.89 17.16
CA TRP A 281 38.26 12.07 17.94
C TRP A 281 38.75 13.38 17.29
N GLU A 282 39.96 13.39 16.74
CA GLU A 282 40.48 14.50 15.94
C GLU A 282 39.66 14.70 14.66
N GLU A 283 39.27 13.63 13.97
CA GLU A 283 38.48 13.67 12.74
C GLU A 283 37.11 14.32 12.95
N ILE A 284 36.42 13.97 14.05
CA ILE A 284 35.10 14.54 14.38
C ILE A 284 35.18 15.85 15.16
N GLY A 285 36.40 16.32 15.49
CA GLY A 285 36.65 17.64 16.08
C GLY A 285 36.19 17.81 17.53
N VAL A 286 36.10 16.72 18.31
CA VAL A 286 35.73 16.78 19.74
C VAL A 286 36.74 16.02 20.61
N LEU A 287 36.81 16.39 21.90
CA LEU A 287 37.68 15.70 22.84
C LEU A 287 37.15 14.29 23.19
N PRO A 288 38.04 13.31 23.44
CA PRO A 288 37.64 11.99 23.89
C PRO A 288 36.77 12.02 25.16
N LEU A 289 35.75 11.17 25.20
CA LEU A 289 34.83 11.10 26.33
C LEU A 289 35.53 10.58 27.59
N GLN A 290 35.46 11.35 28.68
CA GLN A 290 36.05 11.00 29.98
C GLN A 290 35.13 10.09 30.80
N LEU A 291 34.85 8.90 30.26
CA LEU A 291 34.02 7.88 30.90
C LEU A 291 34.90 6.88 31.67
N SER A 292 34.68 6.75 32.98
CA SER A 292 35.52 5.93 33.88
C SER A 292 35.07 4.47 34.02
N GLN A 293 33.78 4.21 33.79
CA GLN A 293 33.19 2.87 33.75
C GLN A 293 33.04 2.39 32.31
N LYS A 294 32.84 1.08 32.14
CA LYS A 294 32.47 0.46 30.87
C LYS A 294 30.98 0.50 30.60
N ASN A 295 30.15 0.26 31.62
CA ASN A 295 28.70 0.10 31.44
C ASN A 295 27.94 1.32 31.94
N TYR A 296 26.99 1.80 31.14
CA TYR A 296 26.12 2.92 31.46
C TYR A 296 24.67 2.60 31.11
N ASN A 297 23.75 3.27 31.80
CA ASN A 297 22.33 3.28 31.48
C ASN A 297 21.93 4.66 30.99
N ILE A 298 21.31 4.71 29.83
CA ILE A 298 20.77 5.93 29.24
C ILE A 298 19.25 5.90 29.35
N LEU A 299 18.68 6.98 29.89
CA LEU A 299 17.25 7.18 29.99
C LEU A 299 16.83 8.31 29.05
N LEU A 300 15.91 7.99 28.16
CA LEU A 300 15.27 8.91 27.23
C LEU A 300 13.89 9.30 27.74
N GLY A 301 13.63 10.59 27.84
CA GLY A 301 12.36 11.15 28.29
C GLY A 301 11.70 11.98 27.20
N ASP A 302 10.40 11.79 27.01
CA ASP A 302 9.60 12.54 26.05
C ASP A 302 9.23 13.94 26.61
N LEU A 303 9.61 14.99 25.87
CA LEU A 303 9.27 16.38 26.13
C LEU A 303 8.39 16.98 25.01
N GLY A 304 7.70 16.14 24.24
CA GLY A 304 6.84 16.50 23.11
C GLY A 304 7.65 16.60 21.82
N ASN A 305 8.14 17.80 21.50
CA ASN A 305 8.99 18.02 20.31
C ASN A 305 10.50 17.90 20.60
N ARG A 306 10.86 17.45 21.80
CA ARG A 306 12.24 17.26 22.27
C ARG A 306 12.35 15.98 23.06
N THR A 307 13.56 15.45 23.17
CA THR A 307 13.87 14.28 23.98
C THR A 307 14.96 14.65 24.98
N SER A 308 14.74 14.38 26.26
CA SER A 308 15.78 14.48 27.28
C SER A 308 16.60 13.20 27.33
N ILE A 309 17.91 13.31 27.49
CA ILE A 309 18.85 12.20 27.58
C ILE A 309 19.58 12.34 28.91
N ASN A 310 19.37 11.36 29.80
CA ASN A 310 20.08 11.26 31.06
C ASN A 310 21.00 10.04 31.02
N VAL A 311 22.24 10.20 31.48
CA VAL A 311 23.24 9.13 31.50
C VAL A 311 23.59 8.84 32.95
N THR A 312 23.45 7.57 33.32
CA THR A 312 23.73 7.06 34.66
C THR A 312 24.74 5.93 34.57
N ASP A 313 25.51 5.74 35.63
CA ASP A 313 26.44 4.64 35.75
C ASP A 313 25.71 3.31 36.04
N SER A 314 26.46 2.21 36.11
CA SER A 314 25.92 0.88 36.40
C SER A 314 25.23 0.75 37.77
N SER A 315 25.49 1.70 38.70
CA SER A 315 24.83 1.77 40.02
C SER A 315 23.58 2.66 40.04
N GLY A 316 23.24 3.28 38.89
CA GLY A 316 22.12 4.21 38.76
C GLY A 316 22.45 5.64 39.21
N LYS A 317 23.73 5.96 39.44
CA LYS A 317 24.16 7.32 39.80
C LYS A 317 24.32 8.16 38.52
N PRO A 318 23.74 9.37 38.44
CA PRO A 318 23.96 10.28 37.32
C PRO A 318 25.44 10.61 37.12
N VAL A 319 25.88 10.69 35.87
CA VAL A 319 27.22 11.19 35.54
C VAL A 319 27.31 12.69 35.85
N SER A 320 28.53 13.21 36.03
CA SER A 320 28.72 14.62 36.40
C SER A 320 28.35 15.58 35.25
N GLU A 321 28.09 16.84 35.59
CA GLU A 321 27.81 17.89 34.60
C GLU A 321 28.94 18.03 33.57
N ASP A 322 30.20 17.95 34.01
CA ASP A 322 31.37 18.02 33.14
C ASP A 322 31.40 16.87 32.10
N VAL A 323 30.99 15.67 32.52
CA VAL A 323 30.88 14.50 31.62
C VAL A 323 29.74 14.72 30.62
N LEU A 324 28.56 15.19 31.06
CA LEU A 324 27.45 15.52 30.15
C LEU A 324 27.82 16.63 29.17
N ALA A 325 28.60 17.63 29.62
CA ALA A 325 29.10 18.72 28.81
C ALA A 325 30.09 18.24 27.73
N GLY A 326 30.81 17.14 27.96
CA GLY A 326 31.62 16.45 26.94
C GLY A 326 30.82 15.53 26.02
N ILE A 327 29.77 14.87 26.52
CA ILE A 327 28.91 13.97 25.73
C ILE A 327 28.07 14.75 24.71
N ALA A 328 27.51 15.89 25.10
CA ALA A 328 26.65 16.68 24.21
C ALA A 328 27.31 17.06 22.86
N PRO A 329 28.52 17.64 22.80
CA PRO A 329 29.20 17.94 21.54
C PRO A 329 29.59 16.66 20.77
N ALA A 330 29.94 15.57 21.46
CA ALA A 330 30.22 14.29 20.80
C ALA A 330 28.98 13.72 20.09
N PHE A 331 27.81 13.77 20.73
CA PHE A 331 26.54 13.40 20.08
C PHE A 331 26.24 14.29 18.87
N THR A 332 26.47 15.60 18.97
CA THR A 332 26.32 16.53 17.83
C THR A 332 27.25 16.16 16.68
N ALA A 333 28.53 15.94 16.94
CA ALA A 333 29.52 15.58 15.92
C ALA A 333 29.19 14.23 15.25
N ALA A 334 28.74 13.23 16.01
CA ALA A 334 28.29 11.95 15.48
C ALA A 334 27.04 12.11 14.58
N VAL A 335 26.09 12.97 14.97
CA VAL A 335 24.92 13.31 14.13
C VAL A 335 25.36 13.94 12.81
N GLU A 336 26.31 14.88 12.84
CA GLU A 336 26.83 15.55 11.64
C GLU A 336 27.57 14.58 10.72
N ARG A 337 28.42 13.71 11.29
CA ARG A 337 29.13 12.66 10.56
C ARG A 337 28.15 11.70 9.86
N LEU A 338 27.15 11.20 10.59
CA LEU A 338 26.12 10.31 10.05
C LEU A 338 25.24 10.95 8.97
N ASN A 339 25.18 12.29 8.90
CA ASN A 339 24.45 13.00 7.85
C ASN A 339 25.28 13.17 6.57
N ASN A 340 26.61 13.13 6.69
CA ASN A 340 27.56 13.38 5.61
C ASN A 340 28.06 12.09 4.95
N GLN A 341 27.78 10.93 5.53
CA GLN A 341 27.90 9.59 4.92
C GLN A 341 26.63 9.24 4.16
#